data_AF-A0A3A6MT39-F1
#
_entry.id   AF-A0A3A6MT39-F1
#
_cell.length_a   1.000
_cell.length_b   1.000
_cell.length_c   1.000
_cell.angle_alpha   90.00
_cell.angle_beta   90.00
_cell.angle_gamma   90.00
#
_symmetry.space_group_name_H-M   'P 1'
#
loop_
_entity.id
_entity.type
_entity.pdbx_description
1 polymer ?
#
loop_
_entity_poly.entity_id
_entity_poly.type
_entity_poly.pdbx_seq_one_letter_code
_entity_poly.pdbx_strand_id
1 'polypeptide(L)'
;MKRSKKPAWLKNLPEEIWMRFDDRNEEPTLEEAIAECRYVIDMIQDGGCWYNEDEDEGEGLVRQCRRWLKRYAIKLITQVG
;
A
#
# COMPACT_ATOMS: atom_id res chain seq x y z
N MET A 1 16.51 0.68 -24.54
CA MET A 1 15.92 0.83 -23.18
C MET A 1 15.11 -0.41 -22.85
N LYS A 2 15.56 -1.23 -21.88
CA LYS A 2 14.71 -2.31 -21.36
C LYS A 2 13.55 -1.64 -20.64
N ARG A 3 12.32 -1.83 -21.10
CA ARG A 3 11.14 -1.54 -20.27
C ARG A 3 11.26 -2.48 -19.07
N SER A 4 11.71 -1.98 -17.92
CA SER A 4 11.52 -2.68 -16.66
C SER A 4 10.01 -2.86 -16.55
N LYS A 5 9.54 -4.10 -16.72
CA LYS A 5 8.14 -4.40 -16.49
C LYS A 5 7.93 -4.11 -15.02
N LYS A 6 7.21 -3.01 -14.71
CA LYS A 6 6.81 -2.68 -13.34
C LYS A 6 6.36 -3.97 -12.65
N PRO A 7 6.83 -4.25 -11.43
CA PRO A 7 6.47 -5.47 -10.73
C PRO A 7 4.94 -5.62 -10.66
N ALA A 8 4.44 -6.84 -10.79
CA ALA A 8 2.99 -7.06 -10.80
C ALA A 8 2.30 -6.68 -9.48
N TRP A 9 3.06 -6.55 -8.39
CA TRP A 9 2.57 -6.05 -7.10
C TRP A 9 2.23 -4.56 -7.12
N LEU A 10 2.96 -3.81 -7.94
CA LEU A 10 2.82 -2.37 -8.05
C LEU A 10 1.54 -1.94 -8.77
N LYS A 11 1.05 -2.77 -9.70
CA LYS A 11 -0.20 -2.52 -10.45
C LYS A 11 -1.47 -2.50 -9.60
N ASN A 12 -1.39 -2.97 -8.36
CA ASN A 12 -2.55 -3.05 -7.47
C ASN A 12 -2.30 -2.30 -6.15
N LEU A 13 -1.14 -1.64 -5.98
CA LEU A 13 -0.88 -0.81 -4.81
C LEU A 13 -1.89 0.35 -4.79
N PRO A 14 -2.48 0.70 -3.63
CA PRO A 14 -3.37 1.85 -3.57
C PRO A 14 -2.64 3.13 -4.04
N GLU A 15 -3.33 3.98 -4.79
CA GLU A 15 -2.74 5.14 -5.47
C GLU A 15 -2.19 6.15 -4.45
N GLU A 16 -2.90 6.35 -3.34
CA GLU A 16 -2.52 7.22 -2.24
C GLU A 16 -1.22 6.75 -1.57
N ILE A 17 -0.98 5.43 -1.54
CA ILE A 17 0.27 4.85 -1.06
C ILE A 17 1.38 5.06 -2.10
N TRP A 18 1.07 4.85 -3.38
CA TRP A 18 2.02 5.08 -4.47
C TRP A 18 2.52 6.52 -4.49
N MET A 19 1.62 7.50 -4.37
CA MET A 19 1.97 8.92 -4.35
C MET A 19 2.97 9.27 -3.24
N ARG A 20 2.85 8.66 -2.05
CA ARG A 20 3.81 8.88 -0.95
C ARG A 20 5.23 8.41 -1.28
N PHE A 21 5.37 7.38 -2.11
CA PHE A 21 6.68 6.93 -2.60
C PHE A 21 7.17 7.78 -3.77
N ASP A 22 6.28 8.19 -4.66
CA ASP A 22 6.58 9.07 -5.80
C ASP A 22 7.10 10.44 -5.31
N ASP A 23 6.52 10.99 -4.25
CA ASP A 23 6.99 12.22 -3.59
C ASP A 23 8.43 12.11 -3.06
N ARG A 24 8.87 10.91 -2.68
CA ARG A 24 10.25 10.63 -2.27
C ARG A 24 11.18 10.35 -3.45
N ASN A 25 10.65 10.29 -4.68
CA ASN A 25 11.35 9.86 -5.89
C ASN A 25 12.02 8.47 -5.72
N GLU A 26 11.37 7.60 -4.94
CA GLU A 26 11.82 6.25 -4.62
C GLU A 26 10.87 5.23 -5.26
N GLU A 27 11.43 4.19 -5.90
CA GLU A 27 10.63 3.03 -6.30
C GLU A 27 10.53 2.11 -5.07
N PRO A 28 9.33 1.92 -4.48
CA PRO A 28 9.20 1.12 -3.27
C PRO A 28 9.61 -0.33 -3.52
N THR A 29 10.24 -0.94 -2.52
CA THR A 29 10.28 -2.40 -2.40
C THR A 29 8.90 -2.94 -2.01
N LEU A 30 8.69 -4.25 -2.18
CA LEU A 30 7.44 -4.87 -1.77
C LEU A 30 7.27 -4.80 -0.24
N GLU A 31 8.37 -4.93 0.49
CA GLU A 31 8.45 -4.87 1.94
C GLU A 31 8.09 -3.47 2.47
N GLU A 32 8.60 -2.41 1.84
CA GLU A 32 8.25 -1.03 2.19
C GLU A 32 6.77 -0.74 1.88
N ALA A 33 6.27 -1.21 0.73
CA ALA A 33 4.85 -1.07 0.40
C ALA A 33 3.94 -1.81 1.41
N ILE A 34 4.37 -2.97 1.93
CA ILE A 34 3.68 -3.68 3.01
C ILE A 34 3.70 -2.87 4.31
N ALA A 35 4.85 -2.31 4.68
CA ALA A 35 4.98 -1.49 5.88
C ALA A 35 4.08 -0.23 5.80
N GLU A 36 4.07 0.46 4.65
CA GLU A 36 3.26 1.66 4.44
C GLU A 36 1.76 1.35 4.47
N CYS A 37 1.32 0.24 3.86
CA CYS A 37 -0.08 -0.20 3.95
C CYS A 37 -0.52 -0.48 5.40
N ARG A 38 0.37 -1.06 6.23
CA ARG A 38 0.08 -1.29 7.65
C ARG A 38 0.01 0.02 8.43
N TYR A 39 1.00 0.89 8.21
CA TYR A 39 1.03 2.21 8.82
C TYR A 39 -0.24 3.02 8.53
N VAL A 40 -0.71 3.03 7.28
CA VAL A 40 -1.94 3.73 6.91
C VAL A 40 -3.18 3.13 7.57
N ILE A 41 -3.27 1.81 7.66
CA ILE A 41 -4.36 1.15 8.37
C ILE A 41 -4.36 1.58 9.84
N ASP A 42 -3.22 1.45 10.52
CA ASP A 42 -3.12 1.77 11.95
C ASP A 42 -3.43 3.25 12.20
N MET A 43 -2.86 4.16 11.39
CA MET A 43 -3.09 5.60 11.50
C MET A 43 -4.55 6.00 11.32
N ILE A 44 -5.26 5.42 10.34
CA ILE A 44 -6.69 5.71 10.13
C ILE A 44 -7.53 5.14 11.28
N GLN A 45 -7.22 3.92 11.75
CA GLN A 45 -7.95 3.30 12.86
C GLN A 45 -7.72 4.00 14.21
N ASP A 46 -6.57 4.63 14.39
CA ASP A 46 -6.27 5.46 15.56
C ASP A 46 -6.89 6.87 15.48
N GLY A 47 -7.68 7.15 14.43
CA GLY A 47 -8.36 8.43 14.24
C GLY A 47 -7.45 9.54 13.67
N GLY A 48 -6.49 9.18 12.81
CA GLY A 48 -5.60 10.13 12.16
C GLY A 48 -6.34 11.19 11.34
N CYS A 49 -5.94 12.46 11.52
CA CYS A 49 -6.68 13.64 11.08
C CYS A 49 -6.86 13.78 9.55
N TRP A 50 -6.05 13.12 8.73
CA TRP A 50 -6.10 13.24 7.26
C TRP A 50 -7.30 12.55 6.60
N TYR A 51 -7.94 11.60 7.30
CA TYR A 51 -9.00 10.75 6.74
C TYR A 51 -10.32 10.83 7.53
N ASN A 52 -10.37 11.67 8.57
CA ASN A 52 -11.59 11.89 9.35
C ASN A 52 -12.47 13.01 8.77
N GLU A 53 -11.95 13.81 7.84
CA GLU A 53 -12.75 14.84 7.14
C GLU A 53 -13.69 14.20 6.09
N ASP A 54 -13.35 13.00 5.62
CA ASP A 54 -14.16 12.14 4.75
C ASP A 54 -13.99 10.66 5.18
N GLU A 55 -14.85 10.23 6.12
CA GLU A 55 -14.83 8.88 6.71
C GLU A 55 -14.96 7.78 5.65
N ASP A 56 -15.66 8.06 4.54
CA ASP A 56 -15.83 7.13 3.42
C ASP A 56 -14.52 6.93 2.63
N GLU A 57 -13.72 7.99 2.48
CA GLU A 57 -12.40 7.93 1.84
C GLU A 57 -11.39 7.14 2.69
N GLY A 58 -11.36 7.41 4.00
CA GLY A 58 -10.51 6.69 4.96
C GLY A 58 -10.81 5.19 5.00
N GLU A 59 -12.08 4.82 5.14
CA GLU A 59 -12.49 3.41 5.08
C GLU A 59 -12.16 2.76 3.73
N GLY A 60 -12.33 3.51 2.64
CA GLY A 60 -11.97 3.11 1.28
C GLY A 60 -10.50 2.70 1.19
N LEU A 61 -9.60 3.56 1.65
CA LEU A 61 -8.16 3.31 1.62
C LEU A 61 -7.76 2.11 2.50
N VAL A 62 -8.35 1.98 3.70
CA VAL A 62 -8.14 0.81 4.57
C VAL A 62 -8.57 -0.49 3.86
N ARG A 63 -9.73 -0.49 3.18
CA ARG A 63 -10.19 -1.66 2.41
C ARG A 63 -9.26 -1.99 1.24
N GLN A 64 -8.71 -0.99 0.56
CA GLN A 64 -7.72 -1.18 -0.50
C GLN A 64 -6.42 -1.80 0.05
N CYS A 65 -5.86 -1.23 1.12
CA CYS A 65 -4.66 -1.73 1.78
C CYS A 65 -4.84 -3.18 2.25
N ARG A 66 -5.97 -3.51 2.91
CA ARG A 66 -6.28 -4.88 3.36
C ARG A 66 -6.37 -5.87 2.21
N ARG A 67 -7.02 -5.51 1.09
CA ARG A 67 -7.11 -6.37 -0.11
C ARG A 67 -5.74 -6.61 -0.74
N TRP A 68 -4.94 -5.56 -0.84
CA TRP A 68 -3.58 -5.67 -1.39
C TRP A 68 -2.70 -6.54 -0.49
N LEU A 69 -2.67 -6.28 0.83
CA LEU A 69 -1.92 -7.08 1.80
C LEU A 69 -2.33 -8.57 1.74
N LYS A 70 -3.63 -8.88 1.69
CA LYS A 70 -4.10 -10.26 1.55
C LYS A 70 -3.55 -10.93 0.28
N ARG A 71 -3.41 -10.18 -0.82
CA ARG A 71 -2.93 -10.73 -2.09
C ARG A 71 -1.42 -10.92 -2.13
N TYR A 72 -0.65 -10.05 -1.45
CA TYR A 72 0.81 -10.00 -1.61
C TYR A 72 1.58 -10.47 -0.37
N ALA A 73 1.10 -10.22 0.85
CA ALA A 73 1.71 -10.79 2.05
C ALA A 73 1.56 -12.32 2.11
N ILE A 74 0.41 -12.86 1.66
CA ILE A 74 0.23 -14.32 1.54
C ILE A 74 1.26 -14.90 0.56
N LYS A 75 1.47 -14.23 -0.59
CA LYS A 75 2.47 -14.68 -1.58
C LYS A 75 3.87 -14.69 -0.99
N LEU A 76 4.22 -13.66 -0.22
CA LEU A 76 5.51 -13.56 0.47
C LEU A 76 5.71 -14.71 1.46
N ILE A 77 4.69 -15.05 2.26
CA ILE A 77 4.74 -16.20 3.17
C ILE A 77 4.90 -17.52 2.40
N THR A 78 4.18 -17.69 1.28
CA THR A 78 4.25 -18.93 0.48
C THR A 78 5.51 -19.07 -0.38
N GLN A 79 6.27 -17.99 -0.61
CA GLN A 79 7.51 -18.01 -1.38
C GLN A 79 8.76 -18.27 -0.52
N VAL A 80 8.63 -18.28 0.81
CA VAL A 80 9.73 -18.55 1.76
C VAL A 80 9.73 -20.02 2.22
N GLY A 81 8.99 -20.90 1.53
CA GLY A 81 8.91 -22.35 1.81
C GLY A 81 9.64 -23.21 0.78
#